data_AF-A0A7W0GHG3-F1
#
_entry.id   AF-A0A7W0GHG3-F1
#
_cell.length_a   1.000
_cell.length_b   1.000
_cell.length_c   1.000
_cell.angle_alpha   90.00
_cell.angle_beta   90.00
_cell.angle_gamma   90.00
#
_symmetry.space_group_name_H-M   'P 1'
#
loop_
_entity.id
_entity.type
_entity.pdbx_description
1 polymer ?
#
loop_
_entity_poly.entity_id
_entity_poly.type
_entity_poly.pdbx_seq_one_letter_code
_entity_poly.pdbx_strand_id
1 'polypeptide(L)'
;MRTDTTTEVGEARRRVERLLSELPRDGEEQLSFTQPWELRAFAVAVAAHQNGLYDWSEFQLALIGAIRQWEDSAGSRDDPFHYYDRWLEALESVLSGTGVLDGSELDHQASVVLATPRNADHHHARRDPVAVDPAHA
;
A
#
# COMPACT_ATOMS: atom_id res chain seq x y z
N MET A 1 22.03 -12.21 -15.13
CA MET A 1 21.67 -10.81 -15.39
C MET A 1 20.26 -10.60 -14.83
N ARG A 2 20.13 -10.21 -13.56
CA ARG A 2 18.86 -10.10 -12.82
C ARG A 2 19.08 -9.19 -11.60
N THR A 3 19.20 -7.88 -11.81
CA THR A 3 19.44 -6.89 -10.72
C THR A 3 18.68 -5.58 -10.87
N ASP A 4 17.85 -5.39 -11.89
CA ASP A 4 17.19 -4.09 -12.11
C ASP A 4 15.87 -3.93 -11.34
N THR A 5 15.12 -5.03 -11.15
CA THR A 5 13.76 -4.99 -10.57
C THR A 5 13.72 -4.60 -9.09
N THR A 6 14.71 -4.99 -8.28
CA THR A 6 14.76 -4.67 -6.84
C THR A 6 15.00 -3.18 -6.59
N THR A 7 15.76 -2.54 -7.47
CA THR A 7 16.06 -1.10 -7.39
C THR A 7 14.84 -0.27 -7.76
N GLU A 8 14.13 -0.65 -8.83
CA GLU A 8 12.92 0.02 -9.30
C GLU A 8 11.79 -0.01 -8.26
N VAL A 9 11.52 -1.17 -7.64
CA VAL A 9 10.50 -1.31 -6.59
C VAL A 9 10.89 -0.50 -5.34
N GLY A 10 12.18 -0.47 -4.99
CA GLY A 10 12.69 0.33 -3.89
C GLY A 10 12.55 1.84 -4.12
N GLU A 11 12.75 2.31 -5.35
CA GLU A 11 12.53 3.71 -5.73
C GLU A 11 11.06 4.10 -5.74
N ALA A 12 10.20 3.22 -6.28
CA ALA A 12 8.76 3.40 -6.26
C ALA A 12 8.25 3.54 -4.82
N ARG A 13 8.71 2.70 -3.90
CA ARG A 13 8.38 2.78 -2.47
C ARG A 13 8.78 4.13 -1.86
N ARG A 14 10.00 4.61 -2.11
CA ARG A 14 10.48 5.91 -1.60
C ARG A 14 9.68 7.09 -2.17
N ARG A 15 9.22 7.00 -3.41
CA ARG A 15 8.38 8.03 -4.04
C ARG A 15 7.02 8.10 -3.36
N VAL A 16 6.39 6.95 -3.10
CA VAL A 16 5.12 6.88 -2.35
C VAL A 16 5.30 7.46 -0.94
N GLU A 17 6.35 7.06 -0.22
CA GLU A 17 6.65 7.58 1.12
C GLU A 17 6.82 9.11 1.14
N ARG A 18 7.38 9.71 0.08
CA ARG A 18 7.50 11.16 -0.04
C ARG A 18 6.15 11.84 -0.26
N LEU A 19 5.33 11.33 -1.18
CA LEU A 19 3.98 11.87 -1.40
C LEU A 19 3.15 11.82 -0.11
N LEU A 20 3.30 10.76 0.68
CA LEU A 20 2.68 10.65 1.99
C LEU A 20 3.12 11.72 2.98
N SER A 21 4.37 12.15 2.93
CA SER A 21 4.89 13.22 3.79
C SER A 21 4.43 14.62 3.38
N GLU A 22 4.01 14.80 2.12
CA GLU A 22 3.61 16.08 1.54
C GLU A 22 2.09 16.36 1.63
N LEU A 23 1.28 15.35 1.97
CA LEU A 23 -0.17 15.49 2.07
C LEU A 23 -0.57 16.32 3.31
N PRO A 24 -1.52 17.28 3.18
CA PRO A 24 -2.02 18.08 4.30
C PRO A 24 -2.54 17.19 5.43
N ARG A 25 -2.01 17.40 6.64
CA ARG A 25 -2.36 16.59 7.82
C ARG A 25 -3.63 17.05 8.52
N ASP A 26 -3.98 18.33 8.38
CA ASP A 26 -5.06 18.98 9.12
C ASP A 26 -5.88 19.87 8.18
N GLY A 27 -7.04 19.38 7.76
CA GLY A 27 -8.03 20.10 6.95
C GLY A 27 -9.43 19.54 7.26
N GLU A 28 -10.37 20.43 7.59
CA GLU A 28 -11.62 20.14 8.29
C GLU A 28 -12.71 19.47 7.43
N GLU A 29 -12.42 19.21 6.14
CA GLU A 29 -13.12 18.23 5.32
C GLU A 29 -12.33 16.91 5.39
N GLN A 30 -12.55 16.20 6.49
CA GLN A 30 -11.80 15.02 6.91
C GLN A 30 -11.82 13.92 5.82
N LEU A 31 -10.81 13.90 4.94
CA LEU A 31 -10.37 12.71 4.22
C LEU A 31 -9.90 11.70 5.27
N SER A 32 -10.88 11.05 5.90
CA SER A 32 -10.71 10.25 7.11
C SER A 32 -10.07 8.93 6.75
N PHE A 33 -8.75 8.91 6.57
CA PHE A 33 -8.02 7.66 6.57
C PHE A 33 -8.16 7.04 7.97
N THR A 34 -9.02 6.04 8.07
CA THR A 34 -9.31 5.30 9.31
C THR A 34 -8.20 4.30 9.60
N GLN A 35 -7.50 3.85 8.56
CA GLN A 35 -6.39 2.92 8.68
C GLN A 35 -5.14 3.42 7.94
N PRO A 36 -3.91 3.11 8.44
CA PRO A 36 -2.68 3.53 7.79
C PRO A 36 -2.50 3.02 6.35
N TRP A 37 -3.16 1.92 5.98
CA TRP A 37 -3.09 1.36 4.64
C TRP A 37 -3.91 2.16 3.61
N GLU A 38 -4.99 2.82 4.03
CA GLU A 38 -5.89 3.58 3.15
C GLU A 38 -5.14 4.77 2.53
N LEU A 39 -4.37 5.47 3.38
CA LEU A 39 -3.49 6.56 2.96
C LEU A 39 -2.42 6.07 1.98
N ARG A 40 -1.85 4.87 2.20
CA ARG A 40 -0.86 4.29 1.28
C ARG A 40 -1.50 3.93 -0.06
N ALA A 41 -2.68 3.32 -0.07
CA ALA A 41 -3.40 2.98 -1.29
C ALA A 41 -3.72 4.23 -2.13
N PHE A 42 -4.16 5.31 -1.47
CA PHE A 42 -4.35 6.61 -2.11
C PHE A 42 -3.06 7.13 -2.77
N ALA A 43 -1.95 7.12 -2.03
CA ALA A 43 -0.68 7.60 -2.56
C ALA A 43 -0.14 6.75 -3.72
N VAL A 44 -0.35 5.43 -3.70
CA VAL A 44 -0.02 4.55 -4.83
C VAL A 44 -0.85 4.91 -6.05
N ALA A 45 -2.16 5.12 -5.90
CA ALA A 45 -3.03 5.53 -6.99
C ALA A 45 -2.59 6.87 -7.61
N VAL A 46 -2.33 7.88 -6.78
CA VAL A 46 -1.84 9.19 -7.25
C VAL A 46 -0.49 9.05 -7.96
N ALA A 47 0.45 8.29 -7.40
CA ALA A 47 1.74 8.07 -8.01
C ALA A 47 1.63 7.36 -9.37
N ALA A 48 0.79 6.33 -9.48
CA ALA A 48 0.57 5.60 -10.72
C ALA A 48 0.00 6.50 -11.82
N HIS A 49 -1.01 7.31 -11.49
CA HIS A 49 -1.58 8.29 -12.41
C HIS A 49 -0.54 9.34 -12.85
N GLN A 50 0.22 9.91 -11.91
CA GLN A 50 1.27 10.90 -12.22
C GLN A 50 2.39 10.32 -13.10
N ASN A 51 2.59 9.00 -13.08
CA ASN A 51 3.54 8.29 -13.94
C ASN A 51 2.92 7.86 -15.28
N GLY A 52 1.67 8.26 -15.57
CA GLY A 52 1.00 7.97 -16.83
C GLY A 52 0.66 6.49 -17.00
N LEU A 53 0.58 5.72 -15.92
CA LEU A 53 0.18 4.32 -16.00
C LEU A 53 -1.29 4.19 -16.42
N TYR A 54 -2.13 5.13 -15.98
CA TYR A 54 -3.53 5.22 -16.38
C TYR A 54 -4.04 6.66 -16.28
N ASP A 55 -5.16 6.93 -16.96
CA ASP A 55 -5.87 8.21 -16.83
C ASP A 55 -6.78 8.22 -15.60
N TRP A 56 -6.84 9.36 -14.92
CA TRP A 56 -7.65 9.49 -13.70
C TRP A 56 -9.14 9.14 -13.92
N SER A 57 -9.67 9.41 -15.11
CA SER A 57 -11.04 9.05 -15.50
C SER A 57 -11.27 7.54 -15.56
N GLU A 58 -10.27 6.75 -15.97
CA GLU A 58 -10.34 5.29 -16.01
C GLU A 58 -10.48 4.73 -14.59
N PHE A 59 -9.70 5.28 -13.65
CA PHE A 59 -9.82 4.95 -12.23
C PHE A 59 -11.18 5.33 -11.65
N GLN A 60 -11.71 6.52 -11.96
CA GLN A 60 -13.04 6.94 -11.51
C GLN A 60 -14.15 6.00 -12.01
N LEU A 61 -14.07 5.57 -13.27
CA LEU A 61 -15.02 4.62 -13.85
C LEU A 61 -14.91 3.24 -13.18
N ALA A 62 -13.70 2.75 -12.94
CA ALA A 62 -13.47 1.50 -12.21
C ALA A 62 -14.04 1.56 -10.79
N LEU A 63 -13.86 2.68 -10.07
CA LEU A 63 -14.40 2.87 -8.72
C LEU A 63 -15.93 2.87 -8.70
N ILE A 64 -16.58 3.57 -9.64
CA ILE A 64 -18.03 3.53 -9.79
C ILE A 64 -18.50 2.09 -10.05
N GLY A 65 -17.78 1.35 -10.89
CA GLY A 65 -18.06 -0.07 -11.16
C GLY A 65 -17.94 -0.95 -9.92
N ALA A 66 -16.91 -0.77 -9.10
CA ALA A 66 -16.69 -1.53 -7.86
C ALA A 66 -17.77 -1.25 -6.81
N ILE A 67 -18.18 0.02 -6.66
CA ILE A 67 -19.27 0.41 -5.75
C ILE A 67 -20.59 -0.24 -6.18
N ARG A 68 -20.94 -0.14 -7.47
CA ARG A 68 -22.17 -0.75 -8.01
C ARG A 68 -22.21 -2.26 -7.82
N GLN A 69 -21.10 -2.95 -8.10
CA GLN A 69 -21.01 -4.40 -7.89
C GLN A 69 -21.25 -4.78 -6.42
N TRP A 70 -20.69 -4.00 -5.49
CA TRP A 70 -20.96 -4.21 -4.07
C TRP A 70 -22.44 -3.98 -3.75
N GLU A 71 -23.03 -2.86 -4.18
CA GLU A 71 -24.45 -2.53 -3.96
C GLU A 71 -25.39 -3.63 -4.48
N ASP A 72 -25.11 -4.15 -5.68
CA ASP A 72 -25.89 -5.23 -6.30
C ASP A 72 -25.75 -6.56 -5.54
N SER A 73 -24.59 -6.81 -4.93
CA SER A 73 -24.32 -8.03 -4.13
C SER A 73 -24.78 -7.94 -2.67
N ALA A 74 -24.93 -6.73 -2.13
CA ALA A 74 -25.24 -6.45 -0.72
C ALA A 74 -26.67 -6.84 -0.32
N GLY A 75 -27.56 -7.15 -1.27
CA GLY A 75 -28.91 -7.67 -1.01
C GLY A 75 -28.97 -8.97 -0.19
N SER A 76 -27.82 -9.56 0.17
CA SER A 76 -27.71 -10.79 0.97
C SER A 76 -26.78 -10.69 2.20
N ARG A 77 -26.15 -9.55 2.51
CA ARG A 77 -25.14 -9.46 3.59
C ARG A 77 -25.36 -8.25 4.50
N ASP A 78 -25.27 -8.47 5.82
CA ASP A 78 -25.14 -7.43 6.85
C ASP A 78 -23.71 -6.82 6.90
N ASP A 79 -22.90 -7.00 5.86
CA ASP A 79 -21.53 -6.48 5.85
C ASP A 79 -21.54 -4.96 5.64
N PRO A 80 -20.80 -4.18 6.47
CA PRO A 80 -20.72 -2.74 6.32
C PRO A 80 -19.96 -2.34 5.06
N PHE A 81 -20.36 -1.22 4.45
CA PHE A 81 -19.67 -0.65 3.30
C PHE A 81 -18.32 -0.06 3.70
N HIS A 82 -17.24 -0.50 3.03
CA HIS A 82 -15.89 0.02 3.20
C HIS A 82 -15.41 0.70 1.92
N TYR A 83 -15.34 2.03 1.95
CA TYR A 83 -14.99 2.85 0.77
C TYR A 83 -13.61 2.51 0.20
N TYR A 84 -12.59 2.42 1.06
CA TYR A 84 -11.23 2.16 0.61
C TYR A 84 -11.01 0.72 0.12
N ASP A 85 -11.89 -0.22 0.45
CA ASP A 85 -11.86 -1.54 -0.16
C ASP A 85 -12.30 -1.46 -1.63
N ARG A 86 -13.35 -0.67 -1.94
CA ARG A 86 -13.76 -0.42 -3.33
C ARG A 86 -12.70 0.36 -4.11
N TRP A 87 -12.01 1.27 -3.42
CA TRP A 87 -10.87 2.01 -3.97
C TRP A 87 -9.72 1.07 -4.37
N LEU A 88 -9.39 0.10 -3.51
CA LEU A 88 -8.33 -0.87 -3.78
C LEU A 88 -8.70 -1.78 -4.96
N GLU A 89 -9.93 -2.30 -4.99
CA GLU A 89 -10.42 -3.11 -6.13
C GLU A 89 -10.34 -2.36 -7.46
N ALA A 90 -10.73 -1.08 -7.46
CA ALA A 90 -10.64 -0.22 -8.64
C ALA A 90 -9.18 -0.01 -9.08
N LEU A 91 -8.27 0.21 -8.13
CA LEU A 91 -6.85 0.41 -8.39
C LEU A 91 -6.21 -0.86 -8.98
N GLU A 92 -6.50 -2.03 -8.41
CA GLU A 92 -6.03 -3.31 -8.91
C GLU A 92 -6.55 -3.59 -10.32
N SER A 93 -7.83 -3.30 -10.59
CA SER A 93 -8.44 -3.45 -11.90
C SER A 93 -7.73 -2.62 -12.98
N VAL A 94 -7.53 -1.33 -12.72
CA VAL A 94 -6.87 -0.44 -13.68
C VAL A 94 -5.41 -0.81 -13.87
N LEU A 95 -4.65 -1.09 -12.81
CA LEU A 95 -3.25 -1.50 -12.93
C LEU A 95 -3.09 -2.84 -13.67
N SER A 96 -4.02 -3.78 -13.47
CA SER A 96 -4.04 -5.04 -14.23
C SER A 96 -4.32 -4.79 -15.71
N GLY A 97 -5.23 -3.86 -16.03
CA GLY A 97 -5.52 -3.46 -17.42
C GLY A 97 -4.32 -2.87 -18.17
N THR A 98 -3.36 -2.30 -17.44
CA THR A 98 -2.11 -1.75 -18.01
C THR A 98 -1.00 -2.79 -18.20
N GLY A 99 -1.18 -4.01 -17.67
CA GLY A 99 -0.19 -5.08 -17.69
C GLY A 99 0.97 -4.91 -16.69
N VAL A 100 0.94 -3.86 -15.86
CA VAL A 100 1.94 -3.63 -14.80
C VAL A 100 1.70 -4.53 -13.59
N LEU A 101 0.45 -4.94 -13.37
CA LEU A 101 0.06 -5.80 -12.26
C LEU A 101 -0.46 -7.14 -12.80
N ASP A 102 0.14 -8.23 -12.33
CA ASP A 102 -0.40 -9.58 -12.49
C ASP A 102 -1.09 -9.98 -11.18
N GLY A 103 -2.37 -10.32 -11.25
CA GLY A 103 -3.16 -10.66 -10.05
C GLY A 103 -2.63 -11.88 -9.31
N SER A 104 -2.10 -12.88 -10.02
CA SER A 104 -1.55 -14.08 -9.38
C SER A 104 -0.22 -13.79 -8.67
N GLU A 105 0.60 -12.90 -9.21
CA GLU A 105 1.80 -12.41 -8.54
C GLU A 105 1.45 -11.56 -7.32
N LEU A 106 0.43 -10.70 -7.41
CA LEU A 106 -0.03 -9.90 -6.28
C LEU A 106 -0.53 -10.80 -5.13
N ASP A 107 -1.36 -11.79 -5.43
CA ASP A 107 -1.84 -12.78 -4.46
C ASP A 107 -0.69 -13.56 -3.83
N HIS A 108 0.30 -13.95 -4.65
CA HIS A 108 1.49 -14.62 -4.16
C HIS A 108 2.25 -13.73 -3.17
N GLN A 109 2.54 -12.48 -3.53
CA GLN A 109 3.24 -11.54 -2.65
C GLN A 109 2.45 -11.26 -1.37
N ALA A 110 1.13 -11.10 -1.45
CA ALA A 110 0.27 -10.94 -0.28
C ALA A 110 0.38 -12.14 0.67
N SER A 111 0.38 -13.36 0.12
CA SER A 111 0.57 -14.59 0.91
C SER A 111 1.92 -14.65 1.63
N VAL A 112 3.00 -14.22 0.95
CA VAL A 112 4.35 -14.15 1.53
C VAL A 112 4.41 -13.13 2.66
N VAL A 113 3.82 -11.95 2.46
CA VAL A 113 3.77 -10.89 3.49
C VAL A 113 2.99 -11.36 4.73
N LEU A 114 1.85 -12.03 4.54
CA LEU A 114 1.05 -12.56 5.65
C LEU A 114 1.74 -13.70 6.40
N ALA A 115 2.53 -14.52 5.70
CA ALA A 115 3.31 -15.61 6.29
C ALA A 115 4.58 -15.11 7.01
N THR A 116 5.06 -13.91 6.69
CA THR A 116 6.27 -13.33 7.30
C THR A 116 5.95 -12.79 8.69
N PRO A 117 6.57 -13.32 9.76
CA PRO A 117 6.36 -12.80 11.11
C PRO A 117 6.76 -11.32 11.19
N ARG A 118 5.94 -10.49 11.86
CA ARG A 118 6.21 -9.06 12.07
C ARG A 118 7.59 -8.76 12.69
N ASN A 119 8.21 -9.75 13.34
CA ASN A 119 9.51 -9.66 14.00
C ASN A 119 10.68 -10.25 13.20
N ALA A 120 10.50 -10.68 11.95
CA ALA A 120 11.55 -11.33 11.17
C ALA A 120 12.82 -10.47 10.99
N ASP A 121 12.68 -9.14 10.92
CA ASP A 121 13.78 -8.19 10.73
C ASP A 121 14.05 -7.29 11.96
N HIS A 122 13.51 -7.64 13.13
CA HIS A 122 13.77 -6.84 14.33
C HIS A 122 15.22 -7.04 14.79
N HIS A 123 16.00 -5.96 14.77
CA HIS A 123 17.32 -5.91 15.42
C HIS A 123 17.20 -6.38 16.87
N HIS A 124 17.77 -7.56 17.17
CA HIS A 124 17.94 -7.98 18.55
C HIS A 124 19.02 -7.10 19.20
N ALA A 125 18.61 -6.28 20.17
CA ALA A 125 19.56 -5.52 20.99
C ALA A 125 20.46 -6.50 21.75
N ARG A 126 21.72 -6.60 21.34
CA ARG A 126 22.73 -7.38 22.05
C ARG A 126 23.05 -6.65 23.36
N ARG A 127 22.57 -7.19 24.49
CA ARG A 127 22.78 -6.63 25.85
C ARG A 127 23.93 -7.30 26.59
N ASP A 128 24.96 -7.75 25.87
CA ASP A 128 26.16 -8.22 26.55
C ASP A 128 26.78 -7.00 27.27
N PRO A 129 26.95 -7.04 28.61
CA PRO A 129 27.55 -5.94 29.33
C PRO A 129 28.98 -5.76 28.82
N VAL A 130 29.29 -4.57 28.30
CA VAL A 130 30.68 -4.18 28.05
C VAL A 130 31.32 -4.10 29.43
N ALA A 131 32.21 -5.04 29.74
CA ALA A 131 33.05 -4.96 30.92
C ALA A 131 33.81 -3.63 30.84
N VAL A 132 33.52 -2.72 31.77
CA VAL A 132 34.31 -1.50 31.94
C VAL A 132 35.64 -1.96 32.54
N ASP A 133 36.73 -1.76 31.82
CA ASP A 133 38.08 -2.06 32.29
C ASP A 133 38.35 -1.26 33.58
N PRO A 134 38.61 -1.91 34.74
CA PRO A 134 38.97 -1.21 35.95
C PRO A 134 40.45 -0.83 35.88
N ALA A 135 40.77 0.21 35.11
CA ALA A 135 42.09 0.85 35.14
C ALA A 135 41.96 2.26 35.71
N HIS A 136 42.28 2.39 37.00
CA HIS A 136 43.38 3.23 37.52
C HIS A 136 43.15 3.50 39.02
N ALA A 137 43.99 2.85 39.83
CA ALA A 137 44.20 3.15 41.25
C ALA A 137 45.10 4.39 41.41
#